data_AF-A0A679JZA8-F1
#
_entry.id   AF-A0A679JZA8-F1
#
_cell.length_a   1.000
_cell.length_b   1.000
_cell.length_c   1.000
_cell.angle_alpha   90.00
_cell.angle_beta   90.00
_cell.angle_gamma   90.00
#
_symmetry.space_group_name_H-M   'P 1'
#
loop_
_entity.id
_entity.type
_entity.pdbx_description
1 polymer ?
#
loop_
_entity_poly.entity_id
_entity_poly.type
_entity_poly.pdbx_seq_one_letter_code
_entity_poly.pdbx_strand_id
1 'polypeptide(L)'
;MENKLNPAEALERLFEVIRQEAASNPTFARRMLDASGVTVMFSGPDAMKAADPIIVAARGDYANFRESFVGFSEKDLKAIIKGFALATDEQVKGVKTKPKQSGLVDLMWDGAKRKLEERRAR
;
A
#
# COMPACT_ATOMS: atom_id res chain seq x y z
N MET A 1 43.51 -13.40 -0.04
CA MET A 1 43.31 -12.11 -0.72
C MET A 1 42.56 -11.22 0.26
N GLU A 2 43.22 -10.18 0.80
CA GLU A 2 42.53 -9.22 1.67
C GLU A 2 41.51 -8.45 0.82
N ASN A 3 40.23 -8.61 1.14
CA ASN A 3 39.12 -7.90 0.52
C ASN A 3 39.14 -6.45 1.04
N LYS A 4 40.17 -5.68 0.65
CA LYS A 4 40.30 -4.26 1.01
C LYS A 4 39.35 -3.46 0.14
N LEU A 5 38.10 -3.42 0.57
CA LEU A 5 37.12 -2.46 0.05
C LEU A 5 37.42 -1.11 0.66
N ASN A 6 37.32 -0.06 -0.14
CA ASN A 6 37.27 1.27 0.43
C ASN A 6 35.93 1.46 1.19
N PRO A 7 35.84 2.42 2.12
CA PRO A 7 34.62 2.61 2.92
C PRO A 7 33.34 2.80 2.08
N ALA A 8 33.43 3.46 0.92
CA ALA A 8 32.27 3.66 0.05
C ALA A 8 31.79 2.34 -0.56
N GLU A 9 32.70 1.51 -1.07
CA GLU A 9 32.39 0.19 -1.63
C GLU A 9 31.80 -0.76 -0.59
N ALA A 10 32.27 -0.68 0.66
CA ALA A 10 31.72 -1.47 1.77
C ALA A 10 30.26 -1.06 2.07
N LEU A 11 29.98 0.25 2.07
CA LEU A 11 28.62 0.77 2.27
C LEU A 11 27.70 0.45 1.09
N GLU A 12 28.19 0.54 -0.15
CA GLU A 12 27.41 0.13 -1.32
C GLU A 12 27.01 -1.33 -1.28
N ARG A 13 27.92 -2.23 -0.90
CA ARG A 13 27.58 -3.66 -0.72
C ARG A 13 26.52 -3.87 0.36
N LEU A 14 26.62 -3.15 1.48
CA LEU A 14 25.62 -3.22 2.54
C LEU A 14 24.25 -2.75 2.03
N PHE A 15 24.19 -1.60 1.35
CA PHE A 15 22.94 -1.07 0.81
C PHE A 15 22.34 -1.97 -0.26
N GLU A 16 23.17 -2.62 -1.08
CA GLU A 16 22.70 -3.56 -2.08
C GLU A 16 22.02 -4.78 -1.46
N VAL A 17 22.59 -5.35 -0.40
CA VAL A 17 21.95 -6.45 0.35
C VAL A 17 20.62 -6.00 0.96
N ILE A 18 20.58 -4.80 1.55
CA ILE A 18 19.34 -4.25 2.13
C ILE A 18 18.27 -4.07 1.04
N ARG A 19 18.63 -3.59 -0.15
CA ARG A 19 17.69 -3.44 -1.28
C ARG A 19 17.16 -4.79 -1.74
N GLN A 20 18.02 -5.79 -1.88
CA GLN A 20 17.63 -7.14 -2.31
C GLN A 20 16.68 -7.79 -1.30
N GLU A 21 16.96 -7.65 -0.01
CA GLU A 21 16.06 -8.14 1.04
C GLU A 21 14.72 -7.37 1.02
N ALA A 22 14.73 -6.04 0.88
CA ALA A 22 13.50 -5.26 0.79
C ALA A 22 12.67 -5.64 -0.45
N ALA A 23 13.30 -5.92 -1.59
CA ALA A 23 12.60 -6.33 -2.81
C ALA A 23 11.96 -7.73 -2.70
N SER A 24 12.62 -8.64 -1.98
CA SER A 24 12.15 -10.04 -1.82
C SER A 24 11.24 -10.25 -0.61
N ASN A 25 11.28 -9.34 0.38
CA ASN A 25 10.55 -9.44 1.63
C ASN A 25 9.70 -8.18 1.90
N PRO A 26 8.41 -8.19 1.52
CA PRO A 26 7.51 -7.04 1.69
C PRO A 26 7.37 -6.58 3.15
N THR A 27 7.43 -7.49 4.12
CA THR A 27 7.35 -7.16 5.55
C THR A 27 8.59 -6.40 6.02
N PHE A 28 9.78 -6.78 5.56
CA PHE A 28 11.02 -6.06 5.85
C PHE A 28 11.00 -4.66 5.22
N ALA A 29 10.64 -4.56 3.93
CA ALA A 29 10.47 -3.28 3.25
C ALA A 29 9.51 -2.37 4.02
N ARG A 30 8.38 -2.91 4.47
CA ARG A 30 7.39 -2.17 5.25
C ARG A 30 7.96 -1.57 6.53
N ARG A 31 8.71 -2.35 7.31
CA ARG A 31 9.34 -1.87 8.55
C ARG A 31 10.37 -0.76 8.30
N MET A 32 11.16 -0.89 7.24
CA MET A 32 12.13 0.14 6.84
C MET A 32 11.44 1.46 6.48
N LEU A 33 10.32 1.39 5.77
CA LEU A 33 9.53 2.56 5.38
C LEU A 33 8.80 3.21 6.56
N ASP A 34 8.30 2.40 7.49
CA ASP A 34 7.70 2.94 8.72
C ASP A 34 8.75 3.63 9.61
N ALA A 35 9.99 3.12 9.62
CA ALA A 35 11.10 3.70 10.37
C ALA A 35 11.70 4.96 9.73
N SER A 36 11.57 5.15 8.40
CA SER A 36 12.13 6.32 7.72
C SER A 36 11.35 7.61 8.01
N GLY A 37 10.12 7.50 8.51
CA GLY A 37 9.24 8.66 8.71
C GLY A 37 8.79 9.34 7.41
N VAL A 38 9.12 8.73 6.25
CA VAL A 38 8.78 9.26 4.93
C VAL A 38 7.54 8.56 4.38
N THR A 39 6.59 9.35 3.88
CA THR A 39 5.45 8.81 3.12
C THR A 39 5.94 8.32 1.75
N VAL A 40 6.10 7.01 1.59
CA VAL A 40 6.44 6.41 0.30
C VAL A 40 5.15 6.03 -0.43
N MET A 41 4.94 6.67 -1.58
CA MET A 41 3.87 6.33 -2.51
C MET A 41 4.33 5.15 -3.36
N PHE A 42 3.64 4.02 -3.25
CA PHE A 42 3.87 2.89 -4.13
C PHE A 42 3.01 3.04 -5.38
N SER A 43 3.60 2.87 -6.55
CA SER A 43 2.89 2.85 -7.84
C SER A 43 3.07 1.50 -8.54
N GLY A 44 2.10 1.11 -9.36
CA GLY A 44 2.16 -0.10 -10.18
C GLY A 44 1.84 -1.42 -9.44
N PRO A 45 2.16 -2.58 -10.05
CA PRO A 45 1.77 -3.91 -9.54
C PRO A 45 2.31 -4.25 -8.14
N ASP A 46 3.48 -3.72 -7.76
CA ASP A 46 4.06 -3.93 -6.43
C ASP A 46 3.36 -3.14 -5.33
N ALA A 47 2.60 -2.10 -5.69
CA ALA A 47 1.72 -1.39 -4.77
C ALA A 47 0.60 -2.31 -4.24
N MET A 48 0.13 -3.30 -5.01
CA MET A 48 -0.87 -4.27 -4.51
C MET A 48 -0.41 -5.05 -3.27
N LYS A 49 0.90 -5.28 -3.11
CA LYS A 49 1.46 -6.05 -1.98
C LYS A 49 1.73 -5.17 -0.75
N ALA A 50 1.85 -3.86 -0.92
CA ALA A 50 2.23 -2.90 0.13
C ALA A 50 1.14 -1.87 0.49
N ALA A 51 0.12 -1.71 -0.37
CA ALA A 51 -0.99 -0.79 -0.18
C ALA A 51 -2.06 -1.44 0.70
N ASP A 52 -1.80 -1.49 2.01
CA ASP A 52 -2.87 -1.70 2.98
C ASP A 52 -3.77 -0.44 2.96
N PRO A 53 -4.99 -0.51 2.41
CA PRO A 53 -5.89 0.64 2.32
C PRO A 53 -6.25 1.22 3.70
N ILE A 54 -6.25 0.42 4.76
CA ILE A 54 -6.51 0.89 6.13
C ILE A 54 -5.38 1.82 6.58
N ILE A 55 -4.13 1.47 6.25
CA ILE A 55 -2.97 2.29 6.62
C ILE A 55 -2.88 3.56 5.76
N VAL A 56 -3.14 3.45 4.45
CA VAL A 56 -3.17 4.63 3.57
C VAL A 56 -4.24 5.61 4.05
N ALA A 57 -5.44 5.11 4.42
CA ALA A 57 -6.52 5.93 4.96
C ALA A 57 -6.23 6.50 6.37
N ALA A 58 -5.32 5.88 7.13
CA ALA A 58 -4.91 6.39 8.44
C ALA A 58 -3.93 7.57 8.33
N ARG A 59 -3.14 7.63 7.25
CA ARG A 59 -2.05 8.60 7.06
C ARG A 59 -2.45 9.81 6.23
N GLY A 60 -3.36 9.63 5.29
CA GLY A 60 -3.74 10.65 4.31
C GLY A 60 -5.20 11.08 4.40
N ASP A 61 -5.52 12.11 3.64
CA ASP A 61 -6.89 12.46 3.30
C ASP A 61 -7.40 11.64 2.11
N TYR A 62 -8.66 11.85 1.75
CA TYR A 62 -9.29 11.16 0.64
C TYR A 62 -8.62 11.46 -0.72
N ALA A 63 -8.07 12.67 -0.92
CA ALA A 63 -7.41 13.03 -2.17
C ALA A 63 -6.15 12.19 -2.39
N ASN A 64 -5.28 12.11 -1.38
CA ASN A 64 -4.07 11.28 -1.41
C ASN A 64 -4.39 9.78 -1.51
N PHE A 65 -5.44 9.34 -0.82
CA PHE A 65 -5.93 7.97 -0.94
C PHE A 65 -6.37 7.68 -2.38
N ARG A 66 -7.16 8.58 -2.98
CA ARG A 66 -7.64 8.40 -4.35
C ARG A 66 -6.48 8.33 -5.34
N GLU A 67 -5.51 9.23 -5.25
CA GLU A 67 -4.31 9.19 -6.11
C GLU A 67 -3.56 7.86 -6.01
N SER A 68 -3.49 7.28 -4.81
CA SER A 68 -2.81 6.01 -4.55
C SER A 68 -3.48 4.81 -5.23
N PHE A 69 -4.79 4.89 -5.52
CA PHE A 69 -5.57 3.73 -6.01
C PHE A 69 -6.28 3.95 -7.36
N VAL A 70 -6.40 5.19 -7.84
CA VAL A 70 -7.14 5.52 -9.08
C VAL A 70 -6.53 4.89 -10.33
N GLY A 71 -5.22 4.61 -10.31
CA GLY A 71 -4.51 3.94 -11.42
C GLY A 71 -4.73 2.42 -11.51
N PHE A 72 -5.40 1.81 -10.53
CA PHE A 72 -5.58 0.36 -10.48
C PHE A 72 -6.72 -0.10 -11.40
N SER A 73 -6.62 -1.33 -11.89
CA SER A 73 -7.70 -1.95 -12.65
C SER A 73 -8.91 -2.23 -11.75
N GLU A 74 -10.11 -2.31 -12.32
CA GLU A 74 -11.30 -2.71 -11.54
C GLU A 74 -11.13 -4.08 -10.86
N LYS A 75 -10.43 -5.00 -11.51
CA LYS A 75 -10.19 -6.35 -10.99
C LYS A 75 -9.34 -6.28 -9.73
N ASP A 76 -8.28 -5.48 -9.77
CA ASP A 76 -7.35 -5.31 -8.64
C ASP A 76 -8.03 -4.59 -7.48
N LEU A 77 -8.79 -3.52 -7.75
CA LEU A 77 -9.58 -2.81 -6.73
C LEU A 77 -10.56 -3.75 -6.02
N LYS A 78 -11.28 -4.59 -6.77
CA LYS A 78 -12.18 -5.60 -6.20
C LYS A 78 -11.43 -6.63 -5.35
N ALA A 79 -10.24 -7.06 -5.78
CA ALA A 79 -9.42 -7.99 -5.02
C ALA A 79 -8.94 -7.39 -3.70
N ILE A 80 -8.52 -6.12 -3.69
CA ILE A 80 -8.11 -5.39 -2.49
C ILE A 80 -9.29 -5.23 -1.52
N ILE A 81 -10.43 -4.73 -2.00
CA ILE A 81 -11.65 -4.55 -1.19
C ILE A 81 -12.05 -5.84 -0.48
N LYS A 82 -12.01 -6.98 -1.19
CA LYS A 82 -12.34 -8.29 -0.61
C LYS A 82 -11.25 -8.80 0.33
N GLY A 83 -9.98 -8.70 -0.06
CA GLY A 83 -8.84 -9.18 0.73
C GLY A 83 -8.74 -8.51 2.11
N PHE A 84 -9.09 -7.24 2.20
CA PHE A 84 -9.12 -6.48 3.46
C PHE A 84 -10.51 -6.44 4.14
N ALA A 85 -11.49 -7.18 3.62
CA ALA A 85 -12.87 -7.22 4.11
C ALA A 85 -13.49 -5.81 4.30
N LEU A 86 -13.28 -4.93 3.32
CA LEU A 86 -13.70 -3.51 3.39
C LEU A 86 -15.14 -3.30 2.97
N ALA A 87 -15.68 -4.18 2.11
CA ALA A 87 -17.07 -4.14 1.67
C ALA A 87 -17.58 -5.55 1.34
N THR A 88 -18.89 -5.70 1.33
CA THR A 88 -19.60 -6.92 0.90
C THR A 88 -19.68 -7.02 -0.62
N ASP A 89 -19.97 -8.23 -1.11
CA ASP A 89 -20.14 -8.46 -2.55
C ASP A 89 -21.34 -7.70 -3.13
N GLU A 90 -22.43 -7.51 -2.36
CA GLU A 90 -23.55 -6.67 -2.80
C GLU A 90 -23.12 -5.21 -2.96
N GLN A 91 -22.36 -4.66 -2.01
CA GLN A 91 -21.89 -3.28 -2.07
C GLN A 91 -20.97 -3.05 -3.28
N VAL A 92 -20.06 -3.99 -3.56
CA VAL A 92 -19.17 -3.93 -4.73
C VAL A 92 -19.96 -3.99 -6.04
N LYS A 93 -20.97 -4.86 -6.12
CA LYS A 93 -21.87 -4.95 -7.30
C LYS A 93 -22.72 -3.68 -7.45
N GLY A 94 -23.10 -3.05 -6.34
CA GLY A 94 -23.89 -1.83 -6.27
C GLY A 94 -23.20 -0.57 -6.77
N VAL A 95 -21.87 -0.60 -7.00
CA VAL A 95 -21.14 0.54 -7.58
C VAL A 95 -21.56 0.77 -9.03
N LYS A 96 -22.24 1.89 -9.25
CA LYS A 96 -22.77 2.34 -10.57
C LYS A 96 -22.03 3.56 -11.15
N THR A 97 -21.08 4.14 -10.42
CA THR A 97 -20.29 5.30 -10.86
C THR A 97 -19.57 5.02 -12.18
N LYS A 98 -19.38 6.05 -13.01
CA LYS A 98 -18.59 5.97 -14.26
C LYS A 98 -17.46 7.02 -14.22
N PRO A 99 -16.18 6.61 -14.38
CA PRO A 99 -15.70 5.24 -14.47
C PRO A 99 -15.91 4.46 -13.17
N LYS A 100 -16.17 3.15 -13.26
CA LYS A 100 -16.49 2.30 -12.11
C LYS A 100 -15.34 2.18 -11.11
N GLN A 101 -14.11 2.36 -11.59
CA GLN A 101 -12.91 2.44 -10.76
C GLN A 101 -13.03 3.51 -9.69
N SER A 102 -13.50 4.73 -10.03
CA SER A 102 -13.68 5.80 -9.06
C SER A 102 -14.60 5.38 -7.91
N GLY A 103 -15.78 4.82 -8.24
CA GLY A 103 -16.71 4.37 -7.21
C GLY A 103 -16.20 3.19 -6.37
N LEU A 104 -15.30 2.36 -6.91
CA LEU A 104 -14.64 1.30 -6.13
C LEU A 104 -13.60 1.90 -5.17
N VAL A 105 -12.87 2.93 -5.58
CA VAL A 105 -11.94 3.66 -4.70
C VAL A 105 -12.70 4.34 -3.56
N ASP A 106 -13.85 4.94 -3.85
CA ASP A 106 -14.74 5.57 -2.85
C ASP A 106 -15.21 4.54 -1.82
N LEU A 107 -15.75 3.42 -2.30
CA LEU A 107 -16.19 2.32 -1.43
C LEU A 107 -15.05 1.77 -0.56
N MET A 108 -13.84 1.70 -1.12
CA MET A 108 -12.66 1.23 -0.42
C MET A 108 -12.24 2.21 0.68
N TRP A 109 -12.29 3.52 0.41
CA TRP A 109 -12.03 4.56 1.41
C TRP A 109 -12.99 4.46 2.59
N ASP A 110 -14.30 4.39 2.32
CA ASP A 110 -15.32 4.29 3.36
C ASP A 110 -15.14 3.02 4.22
N GLY A 111 -14.86 1.90 3.57
CA GLY A 111 -14.56 0.64 4.25
C GLY A 111 -13.31 0.73 5.14
N ALA A 112 -12.25 1.38 4.66
CA ALA A 112 -11.01 1.57 5.41
C ALA A 112 -11.20 2.49 6.62
N LYS A 113 -11.94 3.61 6.46
CA LYS A 113 -12.28 4.53 7.55
C LYS A 113 -13.10 3.85 8.64
N ARG A 114 -14.12 3.09 8.25
CA ARG A 114 -14.93 2.28 9.19
C ARG A 114 -14.04 1.32 9.99
N LYS A 115 -13.10 0.63 9.35
CA LYS A 115 -12.15 -0.26 10.04
C LYS A 115 -11.25 0.48 11.03
N LEU A 116 -10.84 1.71 10.72
CA LEU A 116 -10.07 2.54 11.66
C LEU A 116 -10.89 2.97 12.87
N GLU A 117 -12.16 3.34 12.66
CA GLU A 117 -13.08 3.70 13.73
C GLU A 117 -13.37 2.51 14.65
N GLU A 118 -13.63 1.33 14.09
CA GLU A 118 -13.79 0.07 14.83
C GLU A 118 -12.56 -0.23 15.73
N ARG A 119 -11.35 0.14 15.28
CA ARG A 119 -10.11 -0.05 16.06
C ARG A 119 -9.92 0.99 17.16
N ARG A 120 -10.43 2.21 16.99
CA ARG A 120 -10.34 3.29 17.99
C ARG A 120 -11.36 3.15 19.12
N ALA A 121 -12.50 2.51 18.83
CA ALA A 121 -13.57 2.27 19.78
C ALA A 121 -13.36 1.02 20.67
N ARG A 122 -12.25 0.30 20.47
CA ARG A 122 -11.82 -0.83 21.29
C ARG A 122 -10.74 -0.38 22.26
#